data_AF-A0A6J7NYA8-F1
#
_entry.id   AF-A0A6J7NYA8-F1
#
_cell.length_a   1.000
_cell.length_b   1.000
_cell.length_c   1.000
_cell.angle_alpha   90.00
_cell.angle_beta   90.00
_cell.angle_gamma   90.00
#
_symmetry.space_group_name_H-M   'P 1'
#
loop_
_entity.id
_entity.type
_entity.pdbx_description
1 polymer ?
#
loop_
_entity_poly.entity_id
_entity_poly.type
_entity_poly.pdbx_seq_one_letter_code
_entity_poly.pdbx_strand_id
1 'polypeptide(L)' 'MTAERGSLTHGLLESIYFSQNASTSSYTVDITVHDENSWSYDQTTSVDLRKHEKGFAHTDRNTLRRVS' A
#
# COMPACT_ATOMS: atom_id res chain seq x y z
N MET A 1 3.55 1.07 -9.22
CA MET A 1 2.33 0.24 -9.34
C MET A 1 1.27 0.79 -8.40
N THR A 2 0.00 0.70 -8.76
CA THR A 2 -1.11 1.22 -7.95
C THR A 2 -2.25 0.20 -7.85
N ALA A 3 -2.88 0.13 -6.69
CA ALA A 3 -4.13 -0.60 -6.44
C ALA A 3 -5.17 0.35 -5.85
N GLU A 4 -6.43 0.18 -6.27
CA GLU A 4 -7.54 1.06 -5.90
C GLU A 4 -8.81 0.23 -5.69
N ARG A 5 -9.73 0.77 -4.89
CA ARG A 5 -11.00 0.11 -4.63
C ARG A 5 -11.87 0.07 -5.89
N GLY A 6 -12.42 -1.10 -6.21
CA GLY A 6 -13.25 -1.31 -7.40
C GLY A 6 -12.46 -1.59 -8.69
N SER A 7 -11.12 -1.58 -8.65
CA SER A 7 -10.31 -2.01 -9.79
C SER A 7 -10.51 -3.50 -10.09
N LEU A 8 -10.67 -3.86 -11.37
CA LEU A 8 -10.82 -5.24 -11.84
C LEU A 8 -9.48 -5.98 -11.90
N THR A 9 -8.37 -5.25 -11.98
CA THR A 9 -7.02 -5.81 -12.18
C THR A 9 -6.16 -5.71 -10.92
N HIS A 10 -6.30 -4.64 -10.15
CA HIS A 10 -5.56 -4.38 -8.91
C HIS A 10 -6.51 -3.86 -7.82
N GLY A 11 -7.47 -4.70 -7.47
CA GLY A 11 -8.55 -4.35 -6.54
C GLY A 11 -8.13 -4.44 -5.08
N LEU A 12 -8.59 -3.46 -4.29
CA LEU A 12 -8.54 -3.50 -2.83
C LEU A 12 -9.86 -4.06 -2.27
N LEU A 13 -9.76 -5.05 -1.38
CA LEU A 13 -10.88 -5.67 -0.68
C LEU A 13 -10.71 -5.51 0.83
N GLU A 14 -11.83 -5.50 1.55
CA GLU A 14 -11.87 -5.23 2.99
C GLU A 14 -12.74 -6.26 3.71
N SER A 15 -12.38 -6.52 4.97
CA SER A 15 -13.26 -7.25 5.87
C SER A 15 -14.42 -6.36 6.33
N ILE A 16 -15.45 -6.97 6.94
CA ILE A 16 -16.59 -6.25 7.51
C ILE A 16 -16.15 -5.23 8.57
N TYR A 17 -15.16 -5.58 9.39
CA TYR A 17 -14.65 -4.67 10.41
C TYR A 17 -14.03 -3.41 9.78
N PHE A 18 -13.18 -3.60 8.76
CA PHE A 18 -12.59 -2.47 8.04
C PHE A 18 -13.68 -1.63 7.39
N SER A 19 -14.58 -2.23 6.60
CA SER A 19 -15.62 -1.45 5.92
C SER A 19 -16.47 -0.56 6.87
N GLN A 20 -16.61 -0.98 8.14
CA GLN A 20 -17.32 -0.23 9.19
C GLN A 20 -16.48 0.81 9.95
N ASN A 21 -15.15 0.75 9.93
CA ASN A 21 -14.29 1.58 10.79
C ASN A 21 -13.19 2.32 10.04
N ALA A 22 -12.65 1.75 8.98
CA ALA A 22 -11.54 2.26 8.19
C ALA A 22 -11.58 1.71 6.76
N SER A 23 -11.37 2.53 5.74
CA SER A 23 -11.33 2.07 4.36
C SER A 23 -10.00 2.38 3.70
N THR A 24 -9.37 1.41 3.04
CA THR A 24 -8.17 1.65 2.24
C THR A 24 -8.59 2.14 0.86
N SER A 25 -8.28 3.38 0.53
CA SER A 25 -8.68 4.03 -0.72
C SER A 25 -7.67 3.77 -1.85
N SER A 26 -6.38 3.78 -1.53
CA SER A 26 -5.33 3.52 -2.50
C SER A 26 -4.09 2.89 -1.87
N TYR A 27 -3.36 2.17 -2.71
CA TYR A 27 -2.03 1.67 -2.41
C TYR A 27 -1.12 1.94 -3.60
N THR A 28 0.02 2.59 -3.37
CA THR A 28 1.07 2.78 -4.38
C THR A 28 2.36 2.13 -3.91
N VAL A 29 3.11 1.55 -4.85
CA VAL A 29 4.46 1.08 -4.59
C VAL A 29 5.33 1.29 -5.82
N ASP A 30 6.50 1.88 -5.58
CA ASP A 30 7.57 2.00 -6.57
C ASP A 30 8.70 1.07 -6.19
N ILE A 31 9.07 0.20 -7.12
CA ILE A 31 10.14 -0.79 -6.94
C ILE A 31 11.31 -0.38 -7.81
N THR A 32 12.49 -0.28 -7.21
CA THR A 32 13.75 -0.04 -7.91
C THR A 32 14.65 -1.26 -7.77
N VAL A 33 15.00 -1.90 -8.88
CA VAL A 33 15.99 -2.98 -8.91
C VAL A 33 17.36 -2.35 -9.17
N HIS A 34 18.33 -2.58 -8.28
CA HIS A 34 19.67 -1.98 -8.39
C HIS A 34 20.64 -2.92 -9.09
N ASP A 35 20.74 -4.15 -8.58
CA ASP A 35 21.61 -5.22 -9.08
C ASP A 35 20.95 -6.59 -8.86
N GLU A 36 21.64 -7.67 -9.22
CA GLU A 36 21.11 -9.04 -9.11
C GLU A 36 20.74 -9.47 -7.68
N ASN A 37 21.24 -8.75 -6.66
CA ASN A 37 21.11 -9.13 -5.26
C ASN A 37 20.43 -8.05 -4.41
N SER A 38 19.94 -6.96 -4.99
CA SER A 38 19.32 -5.89 -4.21
C SER A 38 18.23 -5.11 -4.95
N TRP A 39 17.23 -4.71 -4.18
CA TRP A 39 16.14 -3.87 -4.64
C TRP A 39 15.60 -3.02 -3.49
N SER A 40 14.99 -1.89 -3.82
CA SER A 40 14.29 -1.02 -2.87
C SER A 40 12.82 -0.90 -3.23
N TYR A 41 12.01 -0.59 -2.22
CA TYR A 41 10.65 -0.13 -2.42
C TYR A 41 10.38 1.17 -1.67
N ASP A 42 9.49 1.98 -2.22
CA ASP A 42 8.77 3.05 -1.53
C ASP A 42 7.28 2.77 -1.71
N GLN A 43 6.54 2.66 -0.61
CA GLN A 43 5.10 2.36 -0.64
C GLN A 43 4.31 3.37 0.19
N THR A 44 3.10 3.66 -0.28
CA THR A 44 2.11 4.44 0.45
C THR A 44 0.76 3.72 0.45
N THR A 45 0.18 3.55 1.63
CA THR A 45 -1.19 3.08 1.81
C THR A 45 -2.04 4.21 2.36
N SER A 46 -3.08 4.60 1.63
CA SER A 46 -4.03 5.62 2.07
C SER A 46 -5.24 4.96 2.73
N VAL A 47 -5.50 5.33 3.99
CA VAL A 47 -6.59 4.77 4.79
C VAL A 47 -7.49 5.89 5.31
N ASP A 48 -8.76 5.85 4.94
CA ASP A 48 -9.81 6.72 5.45
C ASP A 48 -10.37 6.15 6.75
N LEU A 49 -10.02 6.77 7.88
CA LEU A 49 -10.49 6.36 9.20
C LEU A 49 -11.81 7.06 9.50
N ARG A 50 -12.90 6.34 9.77
CA ARG A 50 -14.21 6.98 10.01
C ARG A 50 -14.23 7.98 11.17
N LYS A 51 -13.33 7.81 12.15
CA LYS A 51 -13.20 8.70 13.31
C LYS A 51 -12.33 9.94 13.06
N HIS A 52 -11.70 10.05 11.88
CA HIS A 52 -10.84 11.17 11.50
C HIS A 52 -11.19 11.67 10.10
N GLU A 53 -11.55 12.95 9.97
CA GLU A 53 -11.90 13.54 8.67
C GLU A 53 -10.73 13.55 7.68
N LYS A 54 -9.50 13.46 8.18
CA LYS A 54 -8.29 13.42 7.36
C LYS A 54 -7.83 11.98 7.18
N GLY A 55 -7.72 11.54 5.92
CA GLY A 55 -7.13 10.26 5.55
C GLY A 55 -5.71 10.11 6.10
N PHE A 56 -5.37 8.90 6.50
CA PHE A 56 -4.06 8.52 7.00
C PHE A 56 -3.21 7.95 5.88
N ALA A 57 -2.10 8.63 5.56
CA ALA A 57 -1.11 8.13 4.61
C ALA A 57 -0.01 7.40 5.38
N HIS A 58 -0.07 6.06 5.36
CA HIS A 58 1.00 5.23 5.88
C HIS A 58 2.08 5.06 4.80
N THR A 59 3.30 5.52 5.09
CA THR A 59 4.43 5.35 4.18
C THR A 59 5.44 4.36 4.77
N ASP A 60 6.02 3.53 3.90
CA ASP A 60 7.08 2.60 4.26
C ASP A 60 8.11 2.51 3.13
N ARG A 61 9.39 2.34 3.50
CA ARG A 61 10.51 2.28 2.56
C ARG A 61 11.60 1.38 3.10
N ASN A 62 12.12 0.50 2.25
CA ASN A 62 13.27 -0.32 2.60
C ASN A 62 14.12 -0.69 1.38
N THR A 63 15.35 -1.15 1.64
CA THR A 63 16.24 -1.76 0.67
C THR A 63 16.54 -3.19 1.12
N LEU A 64 16.09 -4.17 0.33
CA LEU A 64 16.30 -5.57 0.61
C LEU A 64 17.56 -6.06 -0.10
N ARG A 65 18.26 -6.99 0.55
CA ARG A 65 19.38 -7.73 -0.01
C ARG A 65 19.08 -9.21 -0.01
N ARG A 66 19.44 -9.88 -1.10
CA ARG A 66 19.35 -11.33 -1.23
C ARG A 66 20.39 -11.98 -0.30
N VAL A 67 19.99 -13.04 0.41
CA VAL A 67 20.83 -13.71 1.42
C VAL A 67 21.21 -15.14 1.05
N SER A 68 20.98 -15.57 -0.20
CA SER A 68 21.24 -16.93 -0.70
C SER A 68 21.92 -16.96 -2.06
#